data_AF-B7KSX3-F1
#
_entry.id   AF-B7KSX3-F1
#
_cell.length_a   1.000
_cell.length_b   1.000
_cell.length_c   1.000
_cell.angle_alpha   90.00
_cell.angle_beta   90.00
_cell.angle_gamma   90.00
#
_symmetry.space_group_name_H-M   'P 1'
#
loop_
_entity.id
_entity.type
_entity.pdbx_description
1 polymer ?
#
loop_
_entity_poly.entity_id
_entity_poly.type
_entity_poly.pdbx_seq_one_letter_code
_entity_poly.pdbx_strand_id
1 'polypeptide(L)'
;MTPDITEMKPFWMVYGLGQGAPTYQHGTEAAALREAERLAEVRPGVTFVVLEATQAVRTRRLDYFDLRTAPHTDGQRPRHNDSEDNIPF
;
A
#
# COMPACT_ATOMS: atom_id res chain seq x y z
N MET A 1 9.19 1.47 -2.42
CA MET A 1 9.84 0.94 -1.21
C MET A 1 8.76 0.29 -0.37
N THR A 2 8.77 -1.03 -0.23
CA THR A 2 7.84 -1.73 0.66
C THR A 2 8.30 -1.46 2.09
N PRO A 3 7.45 -0.94 3.00
CA PRO A 3 7.84 -0.73 4.38
C PRO A 3 8.39 -2.05 4.95
N ASP A 4 9.49 -1.98 5.68
CA ASP A 4 9.94 -3.17 6.38
C ASP A 4 8.93 -3.47 7.49
N ILE A 5 8.55 -4.74 7.62
CA ILE A 5 7.52 -5.15 8.59
C ILE A 5 7.97 -4.89 10.04
N THR A 6 9.29 -4.76 10.23
CA THR A 6 9.95 -4.44 11.49
C THR A 6 9.70 -2.99 11.94
N GLU A 7 9.26 -2.11 11.02
CA GLU A 7 8.95 -0.71 11.30
C GLU A 7 7.42 -0.43 11.31
N MET A 8 6.59 -1.46 11.10
CA MET A 8 5.15 -1.29 11.12
C MET A 8 4.65 -0.99 12.54
N LYS A 9 3.89 0.10 12.65
CA LYS A 9 3.12 0.44 13.84
C LYS A 9 1.72 -0.20 13.76
N PRO A 10 1.08 -0.51 14.90
CA PRO A 10 -0.33 -0.84 14.91
C PRO A 10 -1.14 0.24 14.19
N PHE A 11 -2.16 -0.20 13.46
CA PHE A 11 -3.11 0.67 12.81
C PHE A 11 -4.50 0.10 13.02
N TRP A 12 -5.50 0.95 12.88
CA TRP A 12 -6.90 0.60 13.10
C TRP A 12 -7.70 0.71 11.82
N MET A 13 -8.70 -0.15 11.64
CA MET A 13 -9.64 -0.10 10.53
C MET A 13 -11.06 -0.18 11.05
N VAL A 14 -12.00 0.42 10.33
CA VAL A 14 -13.43 0.36 10.66
C VAL A 14 -14.14 -0.60 9.73
N TYR A 15 -14.67 -1.69 10.27
CA TYR A 15 -15.38 -2.71 9.51
C TYR A 15 -16.88 -2.66 9.81
N GLY A 16 -17.71 -2.49 8.78
CA GLY A 16 -19.16 -2.65 8.90
C GLY A 16 -19.54 -4.13 8.74
N LEU A 17 -20.24 -4.70 9.71
CA LEU A 17 -20.67 -6.11 9.64
C LEU A 17 -21.57 -6.34 8.41
N GLY A 18 -21.24 -7.34 7.60
CA GLY A 18 -21.95 -7.64 6.35
C GLY A 18 -21.70 -6.65 5.22
N GLN A 19 -20.77 -5.70 5.39
CA GLN A 19 -20.31 -4.80 4.34
C GLN A 19 -19.03 -5.34 3.67
N GLY A 20 -18.54 -4.62 2.65
CA GLY A 20 -17.25 -4.93 2.03
C GLY A 20 -16.06 -4.77 2.99
N ALA A 21 -14.90 -5.27 2.57
CA ALA A 21 -13.65 -5.13 3.32
C ALA A 21 -13.30 -3.65 3.57
N PRO A 22 -12.77 -3.32 4.76
CA PRO A 22 -12.36 -1.95 5.05
C PRO A 22 -11.14 -1.56 4.21
N THR A 23 -11.08 -0.31 3.76
CA THR A 23 -10.03 0.16 2.84
C THR A 23 -9.14 1.26 3.42
N TYR A 24 -9.52 1.84 4.56
CA TYR A 24 -8.80 2.96 5.18
C TYR A 24 -8.16 2.53 6.50
N GLN A 25 -6.91 2.95 6.71
CA GLN A 25 -6.15 2.73 7.93
C GLN A 25 -6.06 4.03 8.74
N HIS A 26 -6.46 3.96 10.01
CA HIS A 26 -6.31 5.01 10.99
C HIS A 26 -5.03 4.79 11.80
N GLY A 27 -4.27 5.85 12.03
CA GLY A 27 -3.04 5.78 12.84
C GLY A 27 -3.27 5.70 14.35
N THR A 28 -4.51 5.88 14.82
CA THR A 28 -4.88 5.79 16.24
C THR A 28 -6.26 5.18 16.42
N GLU A 29 -6.48 4.49 17.55
CA GLU A 29 -7.78 3.93 17.92
C GLU A 29 -8.87 5.00 17.99
N ALA A 30 -8.59 6.14 18.64
CA ALA A 30 -9.55 7.24 18.77
C ALA A 30 -10.01 7.80 17.42
N ALA A 31 -9.12 7.87 16.42
CA ALA A 31 -9.50 8.30 15.08
C ALA A 31 -10.40 7.28 14.37
N ALA A 32 -10.18 5.97 14.61
CA ALA A 32 -11.03 4.92 14.08
C ALA A 32 -12.39 4.87 14.77
N LEU A 33 -12.46 5.05 16.09
CA LEU A 33 -13.71 5.11 16.86
C LEU A 33 -14.59 6.27 16.38
N ARG A 34 -14.02 7.46 16.25
CA ARG A 34 -14.75 8.63 15.73
C ARG A 34 -15.31 8.39 14.32
N GLU A 35 -14.57 7.65 13.48
CA GLU A 35 -15.06 7.30 12.15
C GLU A 35 -16.15 6.22 12.19
N ALA A 36 -16.04 5.24 13.09
CA ALA A 36 -17.08 4.24 13.32
C ALA A 36 -18.39 4.88 13.78
N GLU A 37 -18.33 5.84 14.71
CA GLU A 37 -19.48 6.63 15.16
C GLU A 37 -20.12 7.39 13.99
N ARG A 38 -19.31 8.14 13.22
CA ARG A 38 -19.78 8.87 12.04
C ARG A 38 -20.47 7.94 11.03
N LEU A 39 -19.93 6.75 10.81
CA LEU A 39 -20.50 5.76 9.89
C LEU A 39 -21.80 5.15 10.42
N ALA A 40 -21.89 4.89 11.72
CA ALA A 40 -23.10 4.38 12.36
C ALA A 40 -24.26 5.39 12.28
N GLU A 41 -23.98 6.69 12.42
CA GLU A 41 -24.97 7.75 12.21
C GLU A 41 -25.46 7.81 10.76
N VAL A 42 -24.55 7.68 9.79
CA VAL A 42 -24.89 7.75 8.35
C VAL A 42 -25.61 6.49 7.87
N ARG A 43 -25.36 5.32 8.49
CA ARG A 43 -25.97 4.04 8.10
C ARG A 43 -26.61 3.33 9.31
N PRO A 44 -27.79 3.81 9.76
CA PRO A 44 -28.53 3.15 10.83
C PRO A 44 -28.80 1.68 10.53
N GLY A 45 -28.64 0.82 11.54
CA GLY A 45 -28.85 -0.63 11.42
C GLY A 45 -27.63 -1.44 10.96
N VAL A 46 -26.53 -0.77 10.58
CA VAL A 46 -25.24 -1.43 10.35
C VAL A 46 -24.37 -1.29 11.59
N THR A 47 -23.89 -2.41 12.14
CA THR A 47 -22.92 -2.40 13.23
C THR A 47 -21.53 -2.19 12.67
N PHE A 48 -20.83 -1.16 13.15
CA PHE A 48 -19.42 -0.92 12.84
C PHE A 48 -18.54 -1.37 14.00
N VAL A 49 -17.46 -2.07 13.69
CA VAL A 49 -16.45 -2.53 14.65
C VAL A 49 -15.09 -1.93 14.30
N VAL A 50 -14.32 -1.60 15.33
CA VAL A 50 -12.94 -1.14 15.19
C VAL A 50 -12.01 -2.35 15.31
N LEU A 51 -11.13 -2.52 14.33
CA LEU A 51 -10.16 -3.60 14.25
C LEU A 51 -8.76 -3.04 14.44
N GLU A 52 -7.95 -3.65 15.31
CA GLU A 52 -6.53 -3.34 15.49
C GLU A 52 -5.66 -4.36 14.75
N ALA A 53 -4.64 -3.87 14.04
CA ALA A 53 -3.57 -4.71 13.52
C ALA A 53 -2.64 -5.15 14.65
N THR A 54 -2.82 -6.38 15.13
CA THR A 54 -2.05 -6.92 16.26
C THR A 54 -0.76 -7.63 15.83
N GLN A 55 -0.69 -8.15 14.60
CA GLN A 55 0.46 -8.89 14.08
C GLN A 55 0.63 -8.68 12.58
N ALA A 56 1.88 -8.72 12.11
CA ALA A 56 2.22 -8.73 10.70
C ALA A 56 3.18 -9.89 10.40
N VAL A 57 2.86 -10.70 9.40
CA VAL A 57 3.69 -11.83 8.97
C VAL A 57 3.92 -11.72 7.46
N ARG A 58 5.18 -11.78 7.04
CA ARG A 58 5.57 -11.80 5.62
C ARG A 58 6.53 -12.95 5.39
N THR A 59 6.22 -13.82 4.43
CA THR A 59 7.21 -14.77 3.91
C THR A 59 7.99 -14.10 2.78
N ARG A 60 9.32 -14.17 2.82
CA ARG A 60 10.17 -13.83 1.67
C ARG A 60 10.51 -15.15 0.97
N ARG A 61 9.82 -15.47 -0.14
CA ARG A 61 10.27 -16.54 -1.04
C ARG A 61 11.45 -16.02 -1.86
N LEU A 62 12.64 -16.16 -1.28
CA LEU A 62 13.97 -16.24 -1.89
C LEU A 62 14.14 -15.62 -3.30
N ASP A 63 14.84 -14.48 -3.38
CA ASP A 63 15.38 -14.00 -4.64
C ASP A 63 16.72 -14.70 -4.93
N TYR A 64 16.82 -15.46 -6.02
CA TYR A 64 18.09 -15.96 -6.55
C TYR A 64 18.59 -15.01 -7.64
N PHE A 65 19.72 -14.35 -7.39
CA PHE A 65 20.46 -13.60 -8.40
C PHE A 65 21.83 -14.25 -8.59
N ASP A 66 22.08 -14.78 -9.78
CA ASP A 66 23.42 -15.21 -10.18
C ASP A 66 24.22 -13.98 -10.66
N LEU A 67 25.16 -13.55 -9.82
CA LEU A 67 26.03 -12.40 -10.08
C LEU A 67 27.06 -12.65 -11.20
N ARG A 68 27.17 -13.87 -11.74
CA ARG A 68 28.09 -14.21 -12.84
C ARG A 68 27.43 -14.15 -14.22
N THR A 69 26.10 -14.16 -14.27
CA THR A 69 25.30 -14.12 -15.51
C THR A 69 24.55 -12.81 -15.68
N ALA A 70 24.60 -11.91 -14.70
CA ALA A 70 24.17 -10.54 -14.89
C ALA A 70 24.96 -9.99 -16.10
N PRO A 71 24.29 -9.62 -17.21
CA PRO A 71 24.99 -9.08 -18.35
C PRO A 71 25.72 -7.82 -17.87
N HIS A 72 27.05 -7.90 -17.82
CA HIS A 72 27.89 -6.72 -17.87
C HIS A 72 27.56 -6.04 -19.20
N THR A 73 26.65 -5.07 -19.15
CA THR A 73 26.45 -4.16 -20.28
C THR A 73 27.52 -3.08 -20.16
N ASP A 74 28.77 -3.51 -20.28
CA ASP A 74 29.85 -2.63 -20.69
C ASP A 74 29.68 -2.44 -22.20
N GLY A 75 29.56 -1.19 -22.64
CA GLY A 75 29.59 -0.88 -24.07
C GLY A 75 28.38 -0.12 -24.60
N GLN A 76 28.33 1.17 -24.29
CA GLN A 76 28.48 2.22 -25.30
C GLN A 76 27.88 1.96 -26.71
N ARG A 77 26.86 2.75 -27.06
CA ARG A 77 26.71 3.60 -28.28
C ARG A 77 25.22 3.72 -28.70
N PRO A 78 24.83 4.72 -29.50
CA PRO A 78 25.28 6.10 -29.63
C PRO A 78 24.10 7.10 -29.44
N ARG A 79 24.43 8.39 -29.36
CA ARG A 79 23.45 9.49 -29.36
C ARG A 79 22.58 9.41 -30.63
N HIS A 80 21.28 9.17 -30.48
CA HIS A 80 20.31 9.55 -31.52
C HIS A 80 19.97 11.03 -31.29
N ASN A 81 20.54 11.86 -32.15
CA ASN A 81 20.15 13.25 -32.33
C ASN A 81 19.13 13.24 -33.46
N ASP A 82 17.84 13.36 -33.17
CA ASP A 82 16.84 13.76 -34.14
C ASP A 82 15.90 14.77 -33.47
N SER A 83 16.22 16.03 -33.76
CA SER A 83 15.32 17.15 -34.06
C SER A 83 13.90 17.12 -33.46
N GLU A 84 13.72 18.05 -32.52
CA GLU A 84 12.74 19.14 -32.59
C GLU A 84 11.55 19.00 -33.57
N ASP A 85 10.37 19.29 -33.00
CA ASP A 85 9.19 19.91 -33.63
C ASP A 85 8.26 19.07 -34.52
N ASN A 86 7.15 18.63 -33.92
CA ASN A 86 5.83 19.26 -34.13
C ASN A 86 4.71 18.53 -33.36
N ILE A 87 4.18 19.18 -32.31
CA ILE A 87 2.87 18.84 -31.71
C ILE A 87 1.85 19.84 -32.27
N PRO A 88 0.83 19.44 -33.07
CA PRO A 88 -0.27 20.32 -33.42
C PRO A 88 -1.43 20.25 -32.41
N PHE A 89 -2.07 21.42 -32.25
CA PHE A 89 -3.12 21.81 -31.29
C PHE A 89 -4.41 20.99 -31.33
#